data_AF-A0A161ZQP2-F1
#
_entry.id   AF-A0A161ZQP2-F1
#
_cell.length_a   1.000
_cell.length_b   1.000
_cell.length_c   1.000
_cell.angle_alpha   90.00
_cell.angle_beta   90.00
_cell.angle_gamma   90.00
#
_symmetry.space_group_name_H-M   'P 1'
#
loop_
_entity.id
_entity.type
_entity.pdbx_description
1 polymer ?
#
loop_
_entity_poly.entity_id
_entity_poly.type
_entity_poly.pdbx_seq_one_letter_code
_entity_poly.pdbx_strand_id
1 'polypeptide(L)'
;MLSFEHKKSIFRSFSQLQEKPISKGRINYVYPESRQRGKILITQLNSSGNGYVNGKYMDGKIIKEKGYQVDPRGCICIKDFSEEQLREVVEIAMMSMSGKEETERAHSDDSGNETDWQEISDQTYFEQLVRSCLYNWLGYGNINAPVWFLGIEEGGAEIWRNKKKTLEESLRIRSTFRLQMDFRHVWEDLYNISLSSFTGPNVWRYMAAFLLQLEGGNVDVQHINDYIFYSKRLGREDSNHFLGEMMPLPKQSKKSIEPYQSIWKSVNDYYNEVANRRLSLIQQTIIQHQNIKLIVLYDQELTKKLLEYFATIEMINSWHFRNESYKLYKVWLENERDVWVLSTPFFGNGRVSYDGIRDAARRVLDVL
;
A
#
# COMPACT_ATOMS: atom_id res chain seq x y z
N MET A 1 39.12 8.28 -21.40
CA MET A 1 38.64 9.37 -20.52
C MET A 1 37.55 10.16 -21.25
N LEU A 2 36.38 10.31 -20.66
CA LEU A 2 35.26 11.06 -21.27
C LEU A 2 35.55 12.58 -21.26
N SER A 3 35.11 13.28 -22.31
CA SER A 3 35.24 14.73 -22.41
C SER A 3 34.31 15.46 -21.42
N PHE A 4 34.62 16.73 -21.13
CA PHE A 4 33.78 17.58 -20.27
C PHE A 4 32.31 17.62 -20.74
N GLU A 5 32.07 17.87 -22.03
CA GLU A 5 30.72 17.92 -22.59
C GLU A 5 30.01 16.56 -22.53
N HIS A 6 30.73 15.46 -22.71
CA HIS A 6 30.13 14.13 -22.59
C HIS A 6 29.69 13.84 -21.15
N LYS A 7 30.54 14.15 -20.14
CA LYS A 7 30.14 14.01 -18.73
C LYS A 7 28.96 14.92 -18.38
N LYS A 8 28.90 16.15 -18.90
CA LYS A 8 27.74 17.03 -18.73
C LYS A 8 26.47 16.42 -19.32
N SER A 9 26.54 15.80 -20.49
CA SER A 9 25.39 15.11 -21.11
C SER A 9 24.89 13.97 -20.22
N ILE A 10 25.79 13.16 -19.67
CA ILE A 10 25.45 12.10 -18.70
C ILE A 10 24.77 12.69 -17.46
N PHE A 11 25.33 13.74 -16.85
CA PHE A 11 24.73 14.35 -15.66
C PHE A 11 23.36 14.98 -15.93
N ARG A 12 23.14 15.57 -17.12
CA ARG A 12 21.84 16.12 -17.54
C ARG A 12 20.78 15.05 -17.78
N SER A 13 21.17 13.79 -18.00
CA SER A 13 20.22 12.69 -18.11
C SER A 13 19.58 12.32 -16.77
N PHE A 14 20.16 12.73 -15.65
CA PHE A 14 19.56 12.62 -14.32
C PHE A 14 18.72 13.88 -14.04
N SER A 15 17.41 13.81 -14.30
CA SER A 15 16.49 14.96 -14.21
C SER A 15 16.40 15.58 -12.81
N GLN A 16 16.81 14.84 -11.78
CA GLN A 16 16.85 15.29 -10.38
C GLN A 16 18.08 16.15 -10.05
N LEU A 17 19.08 16.26 -10.94
CA LEU A 17 20.27 17.07 -10.72
C LEU A 17 20.11 18.49 -11.28
N GLN A 18 20.57 19.47 -10.51
CA GLN A 18 20.61 20.87 -10.91
C GLN A 18 22.05 21.34 -11.14
N GLU A 19 22.33 21.80 -12.36
CA GLU A 19 23.63 22.37 -12.74
C GLU A 19 23.84 23.72 -12.04
N LYS A 20 24.95 23.88 -11.31
CA LYS A 20 25.32 25.12 -10.61
C LYS A 20 26.75 25.54 -10.99
N PRO A 21 26.93 26.56 -11.85
CA PRO A 21 28.24 27.11 -12.16
C PRO A 21 28.93 27.67 -10.91
N ILE A 22 30.25 27.51 -10.82
CA ILE A 22 31.09 28.08 -9.76
C ILE A 22 32.32 28.76 -10.38
N SER A 23 33.17 29.38 -9.54
CA SER A 23 34.34 30.12 -10.00
C SER A 23 35.31 29.28 -10.84
N LYS A 24 36.07 29.95 -11.72
CA LYS A 24 37.07 29.35 -12.62
C LYS A 24 36.49 28.37 -13.65
N GLY A 25 35.28 28.61 -14.13
CA GLY A 25 34.66 27.83 -15.21
C GLY A 25 34.32 26.39 -14.81
N ARG A 26 34.14 26.14 -13.50
CA ARG A 26 33.80 24.82 -12.97
C ARG A 26 32.31 24.71 -12.70
N ILE A 27 31.83 23.49 -12.60
CA ILE A 27 30.41 23.18 -12.41
C ILE A 27 30.24 22.22 -11.25
N ASN A 28 29.24 22.49 -10.41
CA ASN A 28 28.70 21.53 -9.45
C ASN A 28 27.34 21.02 -9.95
N TYR A 29 26.99 19.79 -9.58
CA TYR A 29 25.64 19.28 -9.72
C TYR A 29 25.05 19.06 -8.33
N VAL A 30 23.96 19.76 -8.05
CA VAL A 30 23.24 19.73 -6.80
C VAL A 30 22.11 18.72 -6.93
N TYR A 31 21.96 17.83 -5.95
CA TYR A 31 20.81 16.95 -5.81
C TYR A 31 19.88 17.53 -4.73
N PRO A 32 18.81 18.26 -5.10
CA PRO A 32 17.99 19.03 -4.15
C PRO A 32 17.24 18.14 -3.15
N GLU A 33 16.92 16.93 -3.57
CA GLU A 33 16.23 15.89 -2.79
C GLU A 33 17.16 15.13 -1.84
N SER A 34 18.47 15.46 -1.82
CA SER A 34 19.41 14.92 -0.83
C SER A 34 18.88 15.16 0.57
N ARG A 35 18.82 14.08 1.35
CA ARG A 35 18.47 14.05 2.77
C ARG A 35 19.69 14.13 3.67
N GLN A 36 20.88 14.20 3.09
CA GLN A 36 22.14 14.41 3.80
C GLN A 36 22.44 15.92 3.95
N ARG A 37 23.22 16.31 4.96
CA ARG A 37 23.67 17.70 5.19
C ARG A 37 24.25 18.37 3.94
N GLY A 38 24.87 17.60 3.05
CA GLY A 38 25.37 18.06 1.76
C GLY A 38 24.38 17.80 0.62
N LYS A 39 24.06 18.83 -0.17
CA LYS A 39 23.26 18.69 -1.41
C LYS A 39 24.09 18.62 -2.69
N ILE A 40 25.41 18.82 -2.62
CA ILE A 40 26.28 18.76 -3.79
C ILE A 40 26.65 17.29 -4.02
N LEU A 41 26.24 16.75 -5.17
CA LEU A 41 26.50 15.37 -5.57
C LEU A 41 27.76 15.26 -6.42
N ILE A 42 27.92 16.15 -7.40
CA ILE A 42 29.18 16.31 -8.14
C ILE A 42 29.75 17.70 -7.86
N THR A 43 31.05 17.77 -7.57
CA THR A 43 31.74 19.04 -7.31
C THR A 43 32.95 19.22 -8.21
N GLN A 44 33.22 20.48 -8.56
CA GLN A 44 34.40 20.93 -9.29
C GLN A 44 34.64 20.25 -10.66
N LEU A 45 33.58 19.87 -11.36
CA LEU A 45 33.70 19.41 -12.75
C LEU A 45 34.32 20.55 -13.58
N ASN A 46 35.43 20.28 -14.26
CA ASN A 46 36.19 21.28 -14.99
C ASN A 46 36.45 20.86 -16.45
N SER A 47 36.99 21.78 -17.24
CA SER A 47 37.21 21.61 -18.69
C SER A 47 38.11 20.43 -19.07
N SER A 48 38.94 19.90 -18.17
CA SER A 48 39.72 18.68 -18.44
C SER A 48 38.88 17.40 -18.32
N GLY A 49 37.61 17.49 -17.94
CA GLY A 49 36.73 16.36 -17.67
C GLY A 49 36.93 15.76 -16.27
N ASN A 50 37.80 16.31 -15.44
CA ASN A 50 37.93 15.87 -14.05
C ASN A 50 36.86 16.53 -13.15
N GLY A 51 36.39 15.79 -12.16
CA GLY A 51 35.43 16.21 -11.14
C GLY A 51 35.43 15.21 -10.00
N TYR A 52 34.59 15.45 -9.01
CA TYR A 52 34.47 14.57 -7.85
C TYR A 52 33.02 14.27 -7.53
N VAL A 53 32.72 13.00 -7.29
CA VAL A 53 31.41 12.55 -6.81
C VAL A 53 31.45 12.40 -5.29
N ASN A 54 30.38 12.79 -4.62
CA ASN A 54 30.22 12.66 -3.19
C ASN A 54 30.09 11.19 -2.80
N GLY A 55 31.13 10.64 -2.18
CA GLY A 55 31.16 9.28 -1.63
C GLY A 55 30.99 9.23 -0.12
N LYS A 56 30.79 10.39 0.54
CA LYS A 56 30.79 10.51 2.01
C LYS A 56 29.73 9.64 2.69
N TYR A 57 28.62 9.42 1.99
CA TYR A 57 27.45 8.72 2.53
C TYR A 57 27.28 7.31 1.93
N MET A 58 28.18 6.89 1.04
CA MET A 58 28.11 5.58 0.42
C MET A 58 28.47 4.48 1.43
N ASP A 59 27.71 3.38 1.40
CA ASP A 59 28.01 2.21 2.23
C ASP A 59 29.45 1.72 1.98
N GLY A 60 30.22 1.54 3.07
CA GLY A 60 31.61 1.08 3.01
C GLY A 60 31.80 -0.27 2.32
N LYS A 61 30.79 -1.15 2.34
CA LYS A 61 30.80 -2.41 1.58
C LYS A 61 30.70 -2.14 0.08
N ILE A 62 29.81 -1.24 -0.34
CA ILE A 62 29.67 -0.84 -1.75
C ILE A 62 30.95 -0.18 -2.26
N ILE A 63 31.56 0.72 -1.47
CA ILE A 63 32.85 1.35 -1.79
C ILE A 63 33.92 0.27 -2.03
N LYS A 64 34.00 -0.73 -1.14
CA LYS A 64 34.97 -1.82 -1.22
C LYS A 64 34.73 -2.75 -2.41
N GLU A 65 33.48 -3.14 -2.66
CA GLU A 65 33.08 -4.02 -3.76
C GLU A 65 33.30 -3.38 -5.14
N LYS A 66 32.99 -2.08 -5.26
CA LYS A 66 33.18 -1.31 -6.50
C LYS A 66 34.61 -0.81 -6.69
N GLY A 67 35.48 -0.97 -5.69
CA GLY A 67 36.86 -0.53 -5.74
C GLY A 67 37.03 0.99 -5.77
N TYR A 68 36.05 1.75 -5.27
CA TYR A 68 36.09 3.21 -5.27
C TYR A 68 37.16 3.74 -4.31
N GLN A 69 37.95 4.69 -4.79
CA GLN A 69 38.93 5.40 -3.97
C GLN A 69 38.28 6.70 -3.46
N VAL A 70 37.89 6.69 -2.18
CA VAL A 70 37.31 7.85 -1.49
C VAL A 70 38.44 8.61 -0.82
N ASP A 71 38.63 9.88 -1.18
CA ASP A 71 39.64 10.74 -0.56
C ASP A 71 39.24 11.16 0.87
N PRO A 72 40.16 11.76 1.67
CA PRO A 72 39.86 12.20 3.04
C PRO A 72 38.71 13.23 3.17
N ARG A 73 38.25 13.82 2.06
CA ARG A 73 37.11 14.74 2.02
C ARG A 73 35.80 14.02 1.72
N GLY A 74 35.82 12.69 1.59
CA GLY A 74 34.65 11.88 1.23
C GLY A 74 34.32 11.95 -0.26
N CYS A 75 35.30 12.21 -1.13
CA CYS A 75 35.07 12.43 -2.56
C CYS A 75 35.75 11.36 -3.43
N ILE A 76 35.06 10.91 -4.48
CA ILE A 76 35.57 9.95 -5.47
C ILE A 76 35.98 10.72 -6.72
N CYS A 77 37.24 10.58 -7.14
CA CYS A 77 37.76 11.20 -8.36
C CYS A 77 37.20 10.47 -9.59
N ILE A 78 36.49 11.18 -10.47
CA ILE A 78 35.86 10.59 -11.66
C ILE A 78 36.67 10.84 -12.94
N LYS A 79 37.95 11.23 -12.84
CA LYS A 79 38.79 11.58 -13.99
C LYS A 79 38.72 10.51 -15.08
N ASP A 80 39.04 9.27 -14.72
CA ASP A 80 39.27 8.17 -15.67
C ASP A 80 38.09 7.21 -15.81
N PHE A 81 36.90 7.57 -15.30
CA PHE A 81 35.71 6.73 -15.36
C PHE A 81 35.20 6.56 -16.81
N SER A 82 34.80 5.34 -17.15
CA SER A 82 33.93 5.04 -18.30
C SER A 82 32.54 5.64 -18.12
N GLU A 83 31.70 5.61 -19.16
CA GLU A 83 30.33 6.11 -19.05
C GLU A 83 29.51 5.25 -18.07
N GLU A 84 29.66 3.93 -18.14
CA GLU A 84 28.98 2.98 -17.28
C GLU A 84 29.36 3.22 -15.80
N GLN A 85 30.66 3.33 -15.52
CA GLN A 85 31.15 3.64 -14.17
C GLN A 85 30.68 5.01 -13.68
N LEU A 86 30.58 5.99 -14.58
CA LEU A 86 30.13 7.34 -14.22
C LEU A 86 28.64 7.39 -13.89
N ARG A 87 27.81 6.63 -14.61
CA ARG A 87 26.38 6.50 -14.31
C ARG A 87 26.18 5.75 -12.99
N GLU A 88 26.87 4.62 -12.83
CA GLU A 88 26.77 3.78 -11.64
C GLU A 88 27.17 4.55 -10.37
N VAL A 89 28.30 5.27 -10.38
CA VAL A 89 28.72 6.03 -9.19
C VAL A 89 27.77 7.18 -8.86
N VAL A 90 27.11 7.78 -9.86
CA VAL A 90 26.10 8.84 -9.65
C VAL A 90 24.83 8.27 -9.06
N GLU A 91 24.34 7.13 -9.55
CA GLU A 91 23.17 6.45 -9.00
C GLU A 91 23.39 6.02 -7.55
N ILE A 92 24.54 5.41 -7.26
CA ILE A 92 24.92 5.02 -5.90
C ILE A 92 25.05 6.27 -5.00
N ALA A 93 25.65 7.35 -5.51
CA ALA A 93 25.75 8.60 -4.76
C ALA A 93 24.35 9.18 -4.49
N MET A 94 23.46 9.20 -5.48
CA MET A 94 22.08 9.66 -5.31
C MET A 94 21.37 8.81 -4.24
N MET A 95 21.42 7.49 -4.36
CA MET A 95 20.83 6.57 -3.38
C MET A 95 21.37 6.80 -1.96
N SER A 96 22.69 6.97 -1.82
CA SER A 96 23.32 7.26 -0.53
C SER A 96 22.92 8.63 0.04
N MET A 97 22.73 9.62 -0.84
CA MET A 97 22.30 10.96 -0.49
C MET A 97 20.79 11.05 -0.25
N SER A 98 20.00 10.11 -0.77
CA SER A 98 18.56 9.93 -0.50
C SER A 98 18.29 9.13 0.78
N GLY A 99 19.33 8.51 1.38
CA GLY A 99 19.28 7.79 2.66
C GLY A 99 19.36 8.69 3.91
N LYS A 100 19.19 8.12 5.11
CA LYS A 100 19.20 8.84 6.40
C LYS A 100 20.56 9.50 6.70
N GLU A 101 20.56 10.66 7.37
CA GLU A 101 21.76 11.42 7.73
C GLU A 101 22.81 10.57 8.46
N GLU A 102 24.02 10.44 7.90
CA GLU A 102 25.18 9.97 8.66
C GLU A 102 25.92 11.17 9.28
N THR A 103 25.78 11.32 10.60
CA THR A 103 26.57 12.24 11.43
C THR A 103 27.79 11.52 12.00
N GLU A 104 28.95 11.65 11.33
CA GLU A 104 30.23 11.55 12.02
C GLU A 104 30.79 12.94 12.39
N ARG A 105 30.68 13.20 13.69
CA ARG A 105 31.59 13.90 14.63
C ARG A 105 32.53 14.98 14.06
N ALA A 106 32.29 16.22 14.48
CA ALA A 106 33.35 17.11 14.96
C ALA A 106 32.84 17.82 16.22
N HIS A 107 33.68 17.82 17.25
CA HIS A 107 33.41 18.34 18.60
C HIS A 107 32.75 19.72 18.64
N SER A 108 31.64 19.81 19.36
CA SER A 108 31.38 20.86 20.36
C SER A 108 30.12 20.51 21.13
N ASP A 109 30.25 20.46 22.45
CA ASP A 109 29.23 20.40 23.50
C ASP A 109 27.78 20.70 23.04
N ASP A 110 26.93 19.67 23.02
CA ASP A 110 25.50 19.84 23.32
C ASP A 110 24.90 18.50 23.77
N SER A 111 24.19 18.52 24.88
CA SER A 111 23.62 17.36 25.57
C SER A 111 22.31 16.92 24.90
N GLY A 112 22.40 16.34 23.69
CA GLY A 112 21.31 15.60 23.08
C GLY A 112 21.44 14.10 23.39
N ASN A 113 20.48 13.52 24.12
CA ASN A 113 20.52 12.12 24.54
C ASN A 113 20.48 11.17 23.32
N GLU A 114 21.32 10.12 23.34
CA GLU A 114 21.39 9.05 22.33
C GLU A 114 20.03 8.34 22.10
N THR A 115 19.16 8.35 23.11
CA THR A 115 17.78 7.86 23.07
C THR A 115 16.92 8.63 22.05
N ASP A 116 17.05 9.95 21.97
CA ASP A 116 16.21 10.79 21.10
C ASP A 116 16.49 10.50 19.61
N TRP A 117 17.75 10.21 19.26
CA TRP A 117 18.14 9.89 17.89
C TRP A 117 17.66 8.50 17.43
N GLN A 118 17.66 7.52 18.34
CA GLN A 118 17.10 6.20 18.06
C GLN A 118 15.59 6.29 17.84
N GLU A 119 14.87 7.02 18.71
CA GLU A 119 13.41 7.23 18.58
C GLU A 119 13.03 7.91 17.25
N ILE A 120 13.75 8.95 16.83
CA ILE A 120 13.51 9.65 15.55
C ILE A 120 13.77 8.72 14.35
N SER A 121 14.84 7.91 14.39
CA SER A 121 15.15 6.94 13.35
C SER A 121 14.06 5.88 13.22
N ASP A 122 13.61 5.34 14.34
CA ASP A 122 12.60 4.29 14.39
C ASP A 122 11.24 4.82 13.93
N GLN A 123 10.86 6.02 14.34
CA GLN A 123 9.65 6.68 13.85
C GLN A 123 9.70 6.91 12.33
N THR A 124 10.84 7.33 11.79
CA THR A 124 11.03 7.52 10.35
C THR A 124 10.92 6.21 9.57
N TYR A 125 11.48 5.12 10.12
CA TYR A 125 11.40 3.80 9.50
C TYR A 125 9.97 3.26 9.51
N PHE A 126 9.30 3.38 10.66
CA PHE A 126 7.91 2.99 10.83
C PHE A 126 6.98 3.72 9.84
N GLU A 127 7.15 5.04 9.68
CA GLU A 127 6.38 5.80 8.71
C GLU A 127 6.60 5.31 7.27
N GLN A 128 7.84 5.06 6.86
CA GLN A 128 8.15 4.53 5.53
C GLN A 128 7.45 3.19 5.28
N LEU A 129 7.51 2.30 6.28
CA LEU A 129 6.88 1.00 6.21
C LEU A 129 5.35 1.12 6.11
N VAL A 130 4.71 1.95 6.93
CA VAL A 130 3.28 2.23 6.85
C VAL A 130 2.90 2.75 5.47
N ARG A 131 3.64 3.72 4.94
CA ARG A 131 3.37 4.33 3.63
C ARG A 131 3.47 3.33 2.49
N SER A 132 4.41 2.38 2.57
CA SER A 132 4.57 1.31 1.56
C SER A 132 3.35 0.39 1.46
N CYS A 133 2.52 0.31 2.51
CA CYS A 133 1.34 -0.55 2.57
C CYS A 133 0.06 0.13 2.04
N LEU A 134 0.09 1.41 1.68
CA LEU A 134 -1.14 2.17 1.44
C LEU A 134 -1.84 1.82 0.12
N TYR A 135 -1.10 1.48 -0.92
CA TYR A 135 -1.64 1.39 -2.29
C TYR A 135 -1.22 0.13 -3.06
N ASN A 136 -0.43 -0.74 -2.45
CA ASN A 136 0.08 -1.95 -3.09
C ASN A 136 -0.92 -3.13 -3.05
N TRP A 137 -1.96 -3.05 -2.22
CA TRP A 137 -2.91 -4.13 -1.96
C TRP A 137 -4.36 -3.62 -1.89
N LEU A 138 -5.30 -4.35 -2.48
CA LEU A 138 -6.74 -4.08 -2.41
C LEU A 138 -7.53 -5.09 -1.59
N GLY A 139 -7.12 -6.36 -1.56
CA GLY A 139 -7.96 -7.41 -1.01
C GLY A 139 -7.50 -8.83 -1.30
N TYR A 140 -8.34 -9.78 -0.93
CA TYR A 140 -8.12 -11.19 -1.19
C TYR A 140 -9.04 -11.75 -2.26
N GLY A 141 -8.55 -12.76 -2.97
CA GLY A 141 -9.33 -13.51 -3.96
C GLY A 141 -9.09 -13.04 -5.39
N ASN A 142 -10.05 -13.33 -6.27
CA ASN A 142 -9.93 -13.06 -7.68
C ASN A 142 -10.38 -11.62 -8.00
N ILE A 143 -9.46 -10.74 -8.37
CA ILE A 143 -9.77 -9.33 -8.67
C ILE A 143 -10.72 -9.18 -9.86
N ASN A 144 -10.74 -10.12 -10.80
CA ASN A 144 -11.65 -10.13 -11.94
C ASN A 144 -12.90 -10.99 -11.65
N ALA A 145 -13.22 -11.28 -10.40
CA ALA A 145 -14.43 -12.01 -10.04
C ALA A 145 -15.72 -11.23 -10.34
N PRO A 146 -16.84 -11.93 -10.63
CA PRO A 146 -18.13 -11.29 -10.82
C PRO A 146 -18.70 -10.64 -9.56
N VAL A 147 -18.32 -11.11 -8.37
CA VAL A 147 -18.81 -10.59 -7.08
C VAL A 147 -17.67 -10.01 -6.27
N TRP A 148 -17.77 -8.75 -5.90
CA TRP A 148 -16.87 -8.10 -4.96
C TRP A 148 -17.60 -7.86 -3.64
N PHE A 149 -16.94 -8.14 -2.54
CA PHE A 149 -17.33 -7.65 -1.22
C PHE A 149 -16.35 -6.55 -0.84
N LEU A 150 -16.83 -5.40 -0.38
CA LEU A 150 -15.96 -4.30 0.03
C LEU A 150 -16.27 -3.88 1.48
N GLY A 151 -15.26 -3.99 2.33
CA GLY A 151 -15.24 -3.49 3.69
C GLY A 151 -14.52 -2.14 3.82
N ILE A 152 -14.58 -1.56 5.02
CA ILE A 152 -13.84 -0.33 5.32
C ILE A 152 -12.37 -0.63 5.57
N GLU A 153 -12.05 -1.57 6.46
CA GLU A 153 -10.69 -1.85 6.91
C GLU A 153 -10.62 -3.19 7.66
N GLU A 154 -9.45 -3.80 7.67
CA GLU A 154 -9.20 -5.02 8.44
C GLU A 154 -8.98 -4.75 9.93
N GLY A 155 -9.42 -5.71 10.75
CA GLY A 155 -9.21 -5.70 12.19
C GLY A 155 -7.85 -6.23 12.67
N GLY A 156 -6.91 -6.52 11.76
CA GLY A 156 -5.59 -7.15 12.00
C GLY A 156 -5.57 -8.29 13.02
N ALA A 157 -6.29 -9.37 12.71
CA ALA A 157 -6.43 -10.52 13.59
C ALA A 157 -5.08 -11.17 13.95
N GLU A 158 -4.08 -11.05 13.09
CA GLU A 158 -2.71 -11.51 13.31
C GLU A 158 -1.97 -10.72 14.38
N ILE A 159 -2.30 -9.42 14.54
CA ILE A 159 -1.67 -8.54 15.52
C ILE A 159 -2.40 -8.65 16.86
N TRP A 160 -3.70 -8.36 16.89
CA TRP A 160 -4.39 -8.11 18.17
C TRP A 160 -5.15 -9.33 18.70
N ARG A 161 -5.71 -10.16 17.82
CA ARG A 161 -6.52 -11.31 18.24
C ARG A 161 -5.67 -12.54 18.55
N ASN A 162 -4.83 -12.93 17.60
CA ASN A 162 -4.02 -14.15 17.69
C ASN A 162 -2.60 -13.86 18.19
N LYS A 163 -2.17 -12.59 18.16
CA LYS A 163 -0.83 -12.15 18.61
C LYS A 163 0.29 -12.97 17.97
N LYS A 164 0.12 -13.30 16.69
CA LYS A 164 1.09 -14.07 15.89
C LYS A 164 2.14 -13.18 15.24
N LYS A 165 1.84 -11.90 15.10
CA LYS A 165 2.72 -10.87 14.54
C LYS A 165 2.68 -9.64 15.41
N THR A 166 3.79 -8.92 15.49
CA THR A 166 3.76 -7.52 15.88
C THR A 166 3.16 -6.67 14.75
N LEU A 167 2.83 -5.42 15.05
CA LEU A 167 2.40 -4.47 14.02
C LEU A 167 3.47 -4.33 12.93
N GLU A 168 4.73 -4.15 13.32
CA GLU A 168 5.83 -3.96 12.37
C GLU A 168 6.03 -5.20 11.49
N GLU A 169 5.99 -6.41 12.06
CA GLU A 169 6.06 -7.66 11.28
C GLU A 169 4.90 -7.79 10.28
N SER A 170 3.67 -7.47 10.71
CA SER A 170 2.51 -7.45 9.82
C SER A 170 2.72 -6.45 8.69
N LEU A 171 3.15 -5.21 8.98
CA LEU A 171 3.40 -4.20 7.96
C LEU A 171 4.56 -4.60 7.02
N ARG A 172 5.62 -5.27 7.51
CA ARG A 172 6.69 -5.82 6.65
C ARG A 172 6.19 -6.90 5.70
N ILE A 173 5.24 -7.73 6.14
CA ILE A 173 4.59 -8.72 5.28
C ILE A 173 3.68 -8.00 4.26
N ARG A 174 2.88 -7.04 4.72
CA ARG A 174 1.93 -6.30 3.87
C ARG A 174 2.62 -5.42 2.84
N SER A 175 3.81 -4.90 3.12
CA SER A 175 4.58 -4.10 2.14
C SER A 175 5.00 -4.92 0.92
N THR A 176 5.06 -6.25 1.02
CA THR A 176 5.36 -7.15 -0.10
C THR A 176 4.11 -7.66 -0.82
N PHE A 177 2.91 -7.25 -0.39
CA PHE A 177 1.67 -7.68 -1.04
C PHE A 177 1.57 -7.12 -2.47
N ARG A 178 0.90 -7.90 -3.31
CA ARG A 178 0.44 -7.50 -4.63
C ARG A 178 -1.00 -7.00 -4.54
N LEU A 179 -1.53 -6.49 -5.65
CA LEU A 179 -2.85 -5.87 -5.67
C LEU A 179 -3.96 -6.80 -5.17
N GLN A 180 -3.90 -8.09 -5.54
CA GLN A 180 -4.68 -9.16 -4.94
C GLN A 180 -3.76 -10.16 -4.23
N MET A 181 -4.28 -10.86 -3.22
CA MET A 181 -3.58 -11.94 -2.53
C MET A 181 -4.51 -13.14 -2.32
N ASP A 182 -3.96 -14.36 -2.29
CA ASP A 182 -4.71 -15.54 -1.83
C ASP A 182 -4.94 -15.49 -0.32
N PHE A 183 -6.20 -15.54 0.11
CA PHE A 183 -6.59 -15.45 1.52
C PHE A 183 -6.00 -16.56 2.38
N ARG A 184 -6.01 -17.81 1.89
CA ARG A 184 -5.49 -18.96 2.63
C ARG A 184 -3.97 -18.84 2.77
N HIS A 185 -3.28 -18.42 1.72
CA HIS A 185 -1.84 -18.20 1.76
C HIS A 185 -1.46 -17.15 2.81
N VAL A 186 -2.13 -15.99 2.80
CA VAL A 186 -1.83 -14.92 3.77
C VAL A 186 -2.09 -15.39 5.21
N TRP A 187 -3.23 -16.03 5.45
CA TRP A 187 -3.62 -16.44 6.80
C TRP A 187 -2.77 -17.59 7.35
N GLU A 188 -2.62 -18.67 6.58
CA GLU A 188 -1.97 -19.87 7.07
C GLU A 188 -0.44 -19.80 6.94
N ASP A 189 0.08 -19.30 5.83
CA ASP A 189 1.51 -19.37 5.54
C ASP A 189 2.27 -18.11 6.00
N LEU A 190 1.68 -16.91 5.83
CA LEU A 190 2.35 -15.67 6.23
C LEU A 190 2.07 -15.29 7.70
N TYR A 191 0.80 -15.37 8.12
CA TYR A 191 0.38 -15.02 9.47
C TYR A 191 0.47 -16.19 10.47
N ASN A 192 0.65 -17.43 10.01
CA ASN A 192 0.67 -18.64 10.86
C ASN A 192 -0.61 -18.80 11.69
N ILE A 193 -1.76 -18.54 11.07
CA ILE A 193 -3.09 -18.70 11.66
C ILE A 193 -3.84 -19.75 10.86
N SER A 194 -4.05 -20.92 11.47
CA SER A 194 -4.87 -21.96 10.85
C SER A 194 -6.33 -21.52 10.73
N LEU A 195 -6.87 -21.58 9.51
CA LEU A 195 -8.27 -21.28 9.26
C LEU A 195 -9.19 -22.32 9.92
N SER A 196 -8.79 -23.59 9.97
CA SER A 196 -9.63 -24.66 10.52
C SER A 196 -9.89 -24.53 12.03
N SER A 197 -8.97 -23.92 12.77
CA SER A 197 -9.11 -23.67 14.22
C SER A 197 -9.63 -22.27 14.53
N PHE A 198 -9.95 -21.46 13.52
CA PHE A 198 -10.21 -20.05 13.71
C PHE A 198 -11.65 -19.78 14.21
N THR A 199 -11.75 -19.09 15.34
CA THR A 199 -13.03 -18.72 15.98
C THR A 199 -13.40 -17.25 15.72
N GLY A 200 -13.06 -16.72 14.54
CA GLY A 200 -13.20 -15.29 14.26
C GLY A 200 -14.42 -14.84 13.46
N PRO A 201 -14.34 -13.62 12.88
CA PRO A 201 -15.50 -12.74 12.68
C PRO A 201 -16.62 -13.40 11.91
N ASN A 202 -17.84 -13.06 12.34
CA ASN A 202 -19.07 -13.52 11.72
C ASN A 202 -19.17 -13.09 10.24
N VAL A 203 -18.54 -11.99 9.83
CA VAL A 203 -18.61 -11.43 8.46
C VAL A 203 -18.33 -12.47 7.38
N TRP A 204 -17.27 -13.29 7.54
CA TRP A 204 -16.91 -14.31 6.56
C TRP A 204 -18.02 -15.34 6.35
N ARG A 205 -18.73 -15.69 7.42
CA ARG A 205 -19.88 -16.61 7.37
C ARG A 205 -21.04 -16.03 6.59
N TYR A 206 -21.27 -14.72 6.71
CA TYR A 206 -22.31 -14.03 5.92
C TYR A 206 -21.90 -13.89 4.44
N MET A 207 -20.63 -13.62 4.14
CA MET A 207 -20.12 -13.66 2.75
C MET A 207 -20.29 -15.05 2.13
N ALA A 208 -19.89 -16.10 2.85
CA ALA A 208 -20.06 -17.49 2.40
C ALA A 208 -21.54 -17.85 2.23
N ALA A 209 -22.42 -17.44 3.14
CA ALA A 209 -23.85 -17.65 3.01
C ALA A 209 -24.44 -16.97 1.76
N PHE A 210 -23.99 -15.75 1.46
CA PHE A 210 -24.39 -15.01 0.27
C PHE A 210 -23.92 -15.74 -1.00
N LEU A 211 -22.65 -16.13 -1.05
CA LEU A 211 -22.06 -16.85 -2.18
C LEU A 211 -22.71 -18.21 -2.42
N LEU A 212 -22.92 -19.00 -1.36
CA LEU A 212 -23.62 -20.28 -1.45
C LEU A 212 -25.03 -20.11 -2.01
N GLN A 213 -25.75 -19.05 -1.61
CA GLN A 213 -27.07 -18.75 -2.15
C GLN A 213 -27.02 -18.37 -3.65
N LEU A 214 -26.00 -17.61 -4.08
CA LEU A 214 -25.80 -17.28 -5.49
C LEU A 214 -25.43 -18.50 -6.34
N GLU A 215 -24.66 -19.42 -5.77
CA GLU A 215 -24.25 -20.68 -6.42
C GLU A 215 -25.38 -21.74 -6.44
N GLY A 216 -26.56 -21.45 -5.87
CA GLY A 216 -27.66 -22.41 -5.75
C GLY A 216 -27.39 -23.56 -4.76
N GLY A 217 -26.42 -23.38 -3.85
CA GLY A 217 -26.03 -24.36 -2.84
C GLY A 217 -26.85 -24.29 -1.55
N ASN A 218 -26.53 -25.21 -0.62
CA ASN A 218 -27.14 -25.23 0.72
C ASN A 218 -26.55 -24.15 1.61
N VAL A 219 -27.42 -23.38 2.28
CA VAL A 219 -27.03 -22.27 3.16
C VAL A 219 -27.39 -22.62 4.60
N ASP A 220 -26.64 -23.55 5.17
CA ASP A 220 -26.70 -23.90 6.59
C ASP A 220 -25.31 -23.78 7.23
N VAL A 221 -25.26 -23.86 8.57
CA VAL A 221 -24.03 -23.67 9.35
C VAL A 221 -22.91 -24.63 8.92
N GLN A 222 -23.26 -25.86 8.55
CA GLN A 222 -22.28 -26.87 8.16
C GLN A 222 -21.62 -26.49 6.84
N HIS A 223 -22.41 -26.19 5.80
CA HIS A 223 -21.90 -25.81 4.49
C HIS A 223 -21.17 -24.47 4.51
N ILE A 224 -21.64 -23.50 5.31
CA ILE A 224 -20.94 -22.22 5.51
C ILE A 224 -19.57 -22.43 6.14
N ASN A 225 -19.48 -23.25 7.20
CA ASN A 225 -18.19 -23.53 7.82
C ASN A 225 -17.28 -24.36 6.91
N ASP A 226 -17.82 -25.31 6.14
CA ASP A 226 -17.09 -26.04 5.11
C ASP A 226 -16.42 -25.10 4.11
N TYR A 227 -17.21 -24.20 3.52
CA TYR A 227 -16.75 -23.23 2.53
C TYR A 227 -15.54 -22.43 3.00
N ILE A 228 -15.50 -22.02 4.26
CA ILE A 228 -14.47 -21.12 4.79
C ILE A 228 -13.29 -21.89 5.39
N PHE A 229 -13.54 -22.89 6.24
CA PHE A 229 -12.55 -23.42 7.16
C PHE A 229 -11.98 -24.78 6.75
N TYR A 230 -12.75 -25.57 6.00
CA TYR A 230 -12.36 -26.93 5.62
C TYR A 230 -11.98 -26.99 4.14
N SER A 231 -12.91 -26.63 3.26
CA SER A 231 -12.68 -26.49 1.82
C SER A 231 -11.89 -25.22 1.45
N LYS A 232 -11.82 -24.23 2.35
CA LYS A 232 -11.01 -23.00 2.21
C LYS A 232 -11.20 -22.33 0.85
N ARG A 233 -12.46 -22.15 0.44
CA ARG A 233 -12.89 -21.56 -0.84
C ARG A 233 -12.96 -20.04 -0.80
N LEU A 234 -13.15 -19.47 0.39
CA LEU A 234 -13.26 -18.03 0.57
C LEU A 234 -11.92 -17.32 0.26
N GLY A 235 -11.96 -16.29 -0.59
CA GLY A 235 -10.83 -15.42 -0.91
C GLY A 235 -9.68 -16.07 -1.68
N ARG A 236 -9.94 -17.15 -2.43
CA ARG A 236 -8.95 -17.81 -3.30
C ARG A 236 -8.78 -17.06 -4.61
N GLU A 237 -7.56 -17.05 -5.16
CA GLU A 237 -7.25 -16.30 -6.40
C GLU A 237 -8.02 -16.78 -7.64
N ASP A 238 -8.53 -18.01 -7.61
CA ASP A 238 -9.35 -18.64 -8.65
C ASP A 238 -10.85 -18.63 -8.35
N SER A 239 -11.27 -17.99 -7.24
CA SER A 239 -12.67 -17.98 -6.83
C SER A 239 -13.54 -17.08 -7.72
N ASN A 240 -14.86 -17.19 -7.53
CA ASN A 240 -15.86 -16.32 -8.14
C ASN A 240 -16.08 -15.01 -7.37
N HIS A 241 -15.20 -14.66 -6.42
CA HIS A 241 -15.35 -13.47 -5.61
C HIS A 241 -14.03 -12.78 -5.21
N PHE A 242 -14.15 -11.50 -4.86
CA PHE A 242 -13.07 -10.70 -4.28
C PHE A 242 -13.51 -10.12 -2.93
N LEU A 243 -12.58 -10.04 -1.98
CA LEU A 243 -12.77 -9.47 -0.65
C LEU A 243 -11.87 -8.24 -0.51
N GLY A 244 -12.39 -7.07 -0.84
CA GLY A 244 -11.64 -5.82 -0.82
C GLY A 244 -11.82 -5.03 0.48
N GLU A 245 -10.87 -4.15 0.74
CA GLU A 245 -10.91 -3.19 1.84
C GLU A 245 -10.60 -1.78 1.33
N MET A 246 -11.47 -0.82 1.68
CA MET A 246 -11.30 0.58 1.27
C MET A 246 -10.01 1.16 1.84
N MET A 247 -9.80 1.02 3.14
CA MET A 247 -8.64 1.52 3.86
C MET A 247 -7.64 0.37 4.11
N PRO A 248 -6.36 0.59 3.78
CA PRO A 248 -5.37 -0.50 3.64
C PRO A 248 -4.73 -0.97 4.96
N LEU A 249 -4.74 -0.13 6.00
CA LEU A 249 -4.03 -0.40 7.23
C LEU A 249 -4.91 -1.10 8.26
N PRO A 250 -4.42 -2.16 8.92
CA PRO A 250 -5.17 -2.84 9.96
C PRO A 250 -5.31 -1.94 11.20
N LYS A 251 -6.49 -1.96 11.84
CA LYS A 251 -6.76 -1.21 13.09
C LYS A 251 -7.72 -1.97 14.01
N GLN A 252 -7.59 -1.77 15.31
CA GLN A 252 -8.51 -2.35 16.30
C GLN A 252 -9.89 -1.69 16.28
N SER A 253 -9.96 -0.41 15.92
CA SER A 253 -11.19 0.38 15.97
C SER A 253 -11.19 1.45 14.88
N LYS A 254 -12.33 1.55 14.19
CA LYS A 254 -12.58 2.62 13.19
C LYS A 254 -12.51 4.02 13.78
N LYS A 255 -12.74 4.15 15.09
CA LYS A 255 -12.76 5.44 15.80
C LYS A 255 -11.39 5.89 16.30
N SER A 256 -10.38 5.03 16.20
CA SER A 256 -9.04 5.30 16.69
C SER A 256 -8.05 5.38 15.53
N ILE A 257 -7.08 6.30 15.63
CA ILE A 257 -5.93 6.35 14.71
C ILE A 257 -4.76 5.51 15.22
N GLU A 258 -4.82 5.02 16.45
CA GLU A 258 -3.82 4.07 16.95
C GLU A 258 -3.76 2.83 16.05
N PRO A 259 -2.56 2.30 15.78
CA PRO A 259 -1.23 2.68 16.30
C PRO A 259 -0.45 3.69 15.41
N TYR A 260 -1.14 4.45 14.55
CA TYR A 260 -0.51 5.33 13.56
C TYR A 260 -0.47 6.81 13.96
N GLN A 261 -0.53 7.11 15.27
CA GLN A 261 -0.65 8.48 15.78
C GLN A 261 0.58 9.34 15.45
N SER A 262 1.74 8.69 15.25
CA SER A 262 2.99 9.34 14.83
C SER A 262 2.97 9.86 13.39
N ILE A 263 2.02 9.40 12.57
CA ILE A 263 1.87 9.76 11.15
C ILE A 263 0.64 10.65 10.95
N TRP A 264 -0.49 10.29 11.57
CA TRP A 264 -1.74 11.04 11.49
C TRP A 264 -2.24 11.41 12.88
N LYS A 265 -2.62 12.67 13.08
CA LYS A 265 -3.13 13.17 14.37
C LYS A 265 -4.52 12.63 14.71
N SER A 266 -5.30 12.27 13.69
CA SER A 266 -6.66 11.76 13.85
C SER A 266 -7.05 10.80 12.72
N VAL A 267 -8.16 10.07 12.93
CA VAL A 267 -8.76 9.25 11.87
C VAL A 267 -9.13 10.11 10.66
N ASN A 268 -9.63 11.32 10.87
CA ASN A 268 -10.00 12.21 9.77
C ASN A 268 -8.79 12.61 8.93
N ASP A 269 -7.63 12.87 9.55
CA ASP A 269 -6.40 13.21 8.80
C ASP A 269 -5.97 12.04 7.90
N TYR A 270 -6.01 10.82 8.44
CA TYR A 270 -5.74 9.61 7.66
C TYR A 270 -6.70 9.44 6.48
N TYR A 271 -8.01 9.61 6.71
CA TYR A 271 -9.00 9.51 5.64
C TYR A 271 -8.83 10.61 4.59
N ASN A 272 -8.58 11.85 5.01
CA ASN A 272 -8.40 12.98 4.11
C ASN A 272 -7.18 12.78 3.19
N GLU A 273 -6.09 12.22 3.71
CA GLU A 273 -4.90 11.93 2.91
C GLU A 273 -5.09 10.72 1.98
N VAL A 274 -5.70 9.65 2.48
CA VAL A 274 -5.61 8.32 1.84
C VAL A 274 -6.85 7.93 1.04
N ALA A 275 -8.05 8.32 1.48
CA ALA A 275 -9.31 7.78 0.95
C ALA A 275 -9.52 8.05 -0.54
N ASN A 276 -9.23 9.26 -1.04
CA ASN A 276 -9.45 9.60 -2.45
C ASN A 276 -8.56 8.78 -3.39
N ARG A 277 -7.30 8.53 -3.00
CA ARG A 277 -6.39 7.69 -3.80
C ARG A 277 -6.80 6.22 -3.77
N ARG A 278 -7.33 5.73 -2.63
CA ARG A 278 -7.91 4.38 -2.52
C ARG A 278 -9.15 4.21 -3.37
N LEU A 279 -10.08 5.17 -3.34
CA LEU A 279 -11.28 5.17 -4.17
C LEU A 279 -10.93 5.19 -5.67
N SER A 280 -9.95 6.01 -6.05
CA SER A 280 -9.45 6.04 -7.43
C SER A 280 -8.86 4.68 -7.85
N LEU A 281 -8.04 4.06 -7.00
CA LEU A 281 -7.49 2.72 -7.25
C LEU A 281 -8.59 1.66 -7.41
N ILE A 282 -9.60 1.68 -6.52
CA ILE A 282 -10.75 0.77 -6.59
C ILE A 282 -11.53 0.97 -7.90
N GLN A 283 -11.88 2.21 -8.24
CA GLN A 283 -12.61 2.52 -9.47
C GLN A 283 -11.84 2.10 -10.72
N GLN A 284 -10.55 2.43 -10.81
CA GLN A 284 -9.71 2.04 -11.95
C GLN A 284 -9.62 0.53 -12.10
N THR A 285 -9.50 -0.18 -10.98
CA THR A 285 -9.50 -1.65 -10.96
C THR A 285 -10.83 -2.19 -11.48
N ILE A 286 -11.97 -1.66 -11.02
CA ILE A 286 -13.29 -2.08 -11.51
C ILE A 286 -13.42 -1.86 -13.02
N ILE A 287 -12.96 -0.70 -13.53
CA ILE A 287 -12.98 -0.37 -14.96
C ILE A 287 -12.11 -1.34 -15.77
N GLN A 288 -10.93 -1.70 -15.27
CA GLN A 288 -10.01 -2.61 -15.97
C GLN A 288 -10.50 -4.06 -16.00
N HIS A 289 -11.31 -4.47 -15.02
CA HIS A 289 -11.77 -5.84 -14.85
C HIS A 289 -13.25 -6.00 -15.23
N GLN A 290 -13.49 -6.29 -16.52
CA GLN A 290 -14.82 -6.32 -17.17
C GLN A 290 -15.79 -7.37 -16.61
N ASN A 291 -15.28 -8.38 -15.91
CA ASN A 291 -16.11 -9.45 -15.38
C ASN A 291 -16.83 -9.09 -14.07
N ILE A 292 -16.43 -8.02 -13.37
CA ILE A 292 -17.08 -7.57 -12.13
C ILE A 292 -18.54 -7.15 -12.41
N LYS A 293 -19.53 -7.77 -11.77
CA LYS A 293 -20.95 -7.45 -12.01
C LYS A 293 -21.62 -6.84 -10.79
N LEU A 294 -21.23 -7.31 -9.61
CA LEU A 294 -21.85 -6.96 -8.35
C LEU A 294 -20.80 -6.55 -7.32
N ILE A 295 -21.02 -5.42 -6.65
CA ILE A 295 -20.25 -4.98 -5.48
C ILE A 295 -21.19 -4.97 -4.27
N VAL A 296 -20.87 -5.75 -3.25
CA VAL A 296 -21.62 -5.86 -2.00
C VAL A 296 -20.90 -5.03 -0.94
N LEU A 297 -21.55 -3.96 -0.50
CA LEU A 297 -21.07 -3.05 0.55
C LEU A 297 -21.83 -3.34 1.84
N TYR A 298 -21.12 -3.65 2.91
CA TYR A 298 -21.71 -3.98 4.21
C TYR A 298 -21.34 -2.97 5.30
N ASP A 299 -20.89 -1.78 4.91
CA ASP A 299 -20.63 -0.66 5.81
C ASP A 299 -21.29 0.61 5.27
N GLN A 300 -22.06 1.30 6.12
CA GLN A 300 -22.88 2.45 5.70
C GLN A 300 -22.03 3.67 5.32
N GLU A 301 -20.92 3.92 6.04
CA GLU A 301 -20.01 5.03 5.73
C GLU A 301 -19.28 4.77 4.42
N LEU A 302 -18.88 3.52 4.17
CA LEU A 302 -18.32 3.11 2.89
C LEU A 302 -19.29 3.32 1.75
N THR A 303 -20.52 2.82 1.90
CA THR A 303 -21.58 2.98 0.89
C THR A 303 -21.75 4.44 0.53
N LYS A 304 -21.86 5.32 1.53
CA LYS A 304 -22.00 6.75 1.28
C LYS A 304 -20.82 7.31 0.48
N LYS A 305 -19.58 7.07 0.94
CA LYS A 305 -18.37 7.58 0.29
C LYS A 305 -18.20 7.09 -1.15
N LEU A 306 -18.45 5.81 -1.38
CA LEU A 306 -18.31 5.20 -2.71
C LEU A 306 -19.40 5.69 -3.67
N LEU A 307 -20.64 5.82 -3.21
CA LEU A 307 -21.72 6.37 -4.03
C LEU A 307 -21.52 7.87 -4.33
N GLU A 308 -21.02 8.65 -3.37
CA GLU A 308 -20.66 10.07 -3.60
C GLU A 308 -19.49 10.23 -4.57
N TYR A 309 -18.57 9.26 -4.60
CA TYR A 309 -17.44 9.26 -5.52
C TYR A 309 -17.83 8.87 -6.95
N PHE A 310 -18.80 7.97 -7.12
CA PHE A 310 -19.32 7.63 -8.44
C PHE A 310 -20.29 8.69 -8.96
N ALA A 311 -19.99 9.25 -10.14
CA ALA A 311 -20.70 10.41 -10.68
C ALA A 311 -22.13 10.12 -11.16
N THR A 312 -22.42 8.87 -11.58
CA THR A 312 -23.72 8.52 -12.14
C THR A 312 -24.22 7.25 -11.48
N ILE A 313 -25.27 7.39 -10.67
CA ILE A 313 -25.87 6.32 -9.89
C ILE A 313 -27.41 6.41 -9.96
N GLU A 314 -28.07 5.26 -9.96
CA GLU A 314 -29.53 5.16 -9.86
C GLU A 314 -29.87 4.09 -8.82
N MET A 315 -30.80 4.40 -7.92
CA MET A 315 -31.35 3.40 -7.01
C MET A 315 -32.42 2.61 -7.75
N ILE A 316 -32.15 1.34 -8.01
CA ILE A 316 -33.05 0.45 -8.76
C ILE A 316 -34.06 -0.21 -7.84
N ASN A 317 -33.64 -0.57 -6.63
CA ASN A 317 -34.52 -1.25 -5.68
C ASN A 317 -34.14 -0.90 -4.24
N SER A 318 -35.14 -0.97 -3.36
CA SER A 318 -35.00 -0.83 -1.92
C SER A 318 -36.02 -1.72 -1.24
N TRP A 319 -35.57 -2.56 -0.32
CA TRP A 319 -36.46 -3.46 0.42
C TRP A 319 -36.01 -3.59 1.87
N HIS A 320 -36.90 -4.16 2.67
CA HIS A 320 -36.65 -4.45 4.06
C HIS A 320 -36.69 -5.96 4.29
N PHE A 321 -35.78 -6.43 5.14
CA PHE A 321 -35.88 -7.75 5.76
C PHE A 321 -35.93 -7.53 7.27
N ARG A 322 -37.11 -7.77 7.86
CA ARG A 322 -37.40 -7.39 9.25
C ARG A 322 -37.13 -5.88 9.44
N ASN A 323 -36.22 -5.52 10.35
CA ASN A 323 -35.92 -4.13 10.70
C ASN A 323 -34.75 -3.54 9.89
N GLU A 324 -34.19 -4.31 8.96
CA GLU A 324 -32.98 -3.93 8.23
C GLU A 324 -33.30 -3.60 6.77
N SER A 325 -32.68 -2.53 6.25
CA SER A 325 -32.89 -2.04 4.88
C SER A 325 -31.73 -2.41 3.96
N TYR A 326 -32.09 -2.83 2.75
CA TYR A 326 -31.18 -3.14 1.66
C TYR A 326 -31.49 -2.22 0.49
N LYS A 327 -30.45 -1.81 -0.23
CA LYS A 327 -30.59 -0.94 -1.40
C LYS A 327 -29.72 -1.45 -2.53
N LEU A 328 -30.30 -1.56 -3.71
CA LEU A 328 -29.61 -1.94 -4.93
C LEU A 328 -29.50 -0.73 -5.83
N TYR A 329 -28.27 -0.44 -6.25
CA TYR A 329 -27.95 0.67 -7.13
C TYR A 329 -27.37 0.13 -8.43
N LYS A 330 -27.62 0.86 -9.52
CA LYS A 330 -26.89 0.76 -10.76
C LYS A 330 -25.91 1.92 -10.84
N VAL A 331 -24.65 1.63 -11.09
CA VAL A 331 -23.58 2.63 -11.22
C VAL A 331 -23.04 2.57 -12.64
N TRP A 332 -23.02 3.71 -13.34
CA TRP A 332 -22.41 3.82 -14.65
C TRP A 332 -20.97 4.28 -14.53
N LEU A 333 -20.08 3.52 -15.13
CA LEU A 333 -18.65 3.80 -15.21
C LEU A 333 -18.34 4.55 -16.51
N GLU A 334 -17.21 5.25 -16.53
CA GLU A 334 -16.80 6.10 -17.66
C GLU A 334 -16.60 5.32 -18.98
N ASN A 335 -16.40 4.01 -18.90
CA ASN A 335 -16.26 3.12 -20.06
C ASN A 335 -17.60 2.56 -20.58
N GLU A 336 -18.70 3.26 -20.34
CA GLU A 336 -20.08 2.90 -20.72
C GLU A 336 -20.58 1.56 -20.12
N ARG A 337 -19.87 1.02 -19.13
CA ARG A 337 -20.25 -0.19 -18.41
C ARG A 337 -20.98 0.17 -17.14
N ASP A 338 -22.02 -0.59 -16.84
CA ASP A 338 -22.66 -0.57 -15.53
C ASP A 338 -22.17 -1.67 -14.61
N VAL A 339 -22.20 -1.39 -13.31
CA VAL A 339 -22.02 -2.36 -12.23
C VAL A 339 -23.14 -2.19 -11.21
N TRP A 340 -23.56 -3.31 -10.62
CA TRP A 340 -24.55 -3.32 -9.55
C TRP A 340 -23.87 -3.13 -8.21
N VAL A 341 -24.42 -2.27 -7.37
CA VAL A 341 -23.95 -2.05 -6.00
C VAL A 341 -25.06 -2.39 -5.03
N LEU A 342 -24.89 -3.47 -4.28
CA LEU A 342 -25.76 -3.85 -3.18
C LEU A 342 -25.23 -3.25 -1.88
N SER A 343 -25.98 -2.30 -1.31
CA SER A 343 -25.79 -1.85 0.06
C SER A 343 -26.57 -2.77 1.00
N THR A 344 -25.86 -3.47 1.86
CA THR A 344 -26.42 -4.31 2.91
C THR A 344 -26.24 -3.67 4.27
N PRO A 345 -27.07 -4.05 5.25
CA PRO A 345 -26.73 -3.82 6.64
C PRO A 345 -25.45 -4.57 7.03
N PHE A 346 -24.87 -4.21 8.18
CA PHE A 346 -23.57 -4.71 8.58
C PHE A 346 -23.57 -6.23 8.80
N PHE A 347 -22.66 -6.93 8.10
CA PHE A 347 -22.51 -8.37 8.22
C PHE A 347 -22.00 -8.76 9.61
N GLY A 348 -22.64 -9.74 10.26
CA GLY A 348 -22.07 -10.39 11.44
C GLY A 348 -22.15 -9.68 12.80
N ASN A 349 -22.70 -8.46 12.87
CA ASN A 349 -22.91 -7.73 14.14
C ASN A 349 -24.33 -7.95 14.73
N GLY A 350 -24.95 -9.10 14.44
CA GLY A 350 -26.28 -9.45 14.97
C GLY A 350 -27.46 -8.69 14.34
N ARG A 351 -27.19 -7.82 13.36
CA ARG A 351 -28.22 -7.06 12.62
C ARG A 351 -28.97 -7.90 11.61
N VAL A 352 -28.26 -8.81 10.94
CA VAL A 352 -28.80 -9.61 9.84
C VAL A 352 -28.66 -11.09 10.16
N SER A 353 -29.69 -11.89 9.85
CA SER A 353 -29.65 -13.36 9.91
C SER A 353 -29.26 -13.97 8.55
N TYR A 354 -28.92 -15.26 8.50
CA TYR A 354 -28.66 -15.94 7.22
C TYR A 354 -29.88 -15.87 6.28
N ASP A 355 -31.10 -15.92 6.80
CA ASP A 355 -32.29 -15.73 5.96
C ASP A 355 -32.35 -14.35 5.30
N GLY A 356 -31.92 -13.29 6.00
CA GLY A 356 -31.86 -11.94 5.44
C GLY A 356 -30.82 -11.82 4.33
N ILE A 357 -29.65 -12.45 4.52
CA ILE A 357 -28.62 -12.52 3.47
C ILE A 357 -29.07 -13.34 2.27
N ARG A 358 -29.80 -14.44 2.51
CA ARG A 358 -30.35 -15.26 1.43
C ARG A 358 -31.42 -14.52 0.63
N ASP A 359 -32.29 -13.77 1.31
CA ASP A 359 -33.27 -12.90 0.64
C ASP A 359 -32.57 -11.86 -0.23
N ALA A 360 -31.50 -11.23 0.28
CA ALA A 360 -30.73 -10.26 -0.47
C ALA A 360 -30.06 -10.88 -1.71
N ALA A 361 -29.43 -12.05 -1.58
CA ALA A 361 -28.82 -12.74 -2.71
C ALA A 361 -29.85 -13.11 -3.79
N ARG A 362 -31.04 -13.61 -3.40
CA ARG A 362 -32.13 -13.94 -4.33
C ARG A 362 -32.60 -12.71 -5.11
N ARG A 363 -32.86 -11.60 -4.41
CA ARG A 363 -33.31 -10.35 -5.05
C ARG A 363 -32.29 -9.75 -6.00
N VAL A 364 -31.00 -9.97 -5.73
CA VAL A 364 -29.95 -9.56 -6.67
C VAL A 364 -29.93 -10.46 -7.92
N LEU A 365 -30.11 -11.78 -7.78
CA LEU A 365 -30.23 -12.69 -8.92
C LEU A 365 -31.41 -12.39 -9.83
N ASP A 366 -32.51 -11.84 -9.30
CA ASP A 366 -33.67 -11.45 -10.11
C ASP A 366 -33.38 -10.24 -11.02
N VAL A 367 -32.26 -9.53 -10.79
CA VAL A 367 -31.90 -8.26 -11.45
C VAL A 367 -30.61 -8.38 -12.27
N LEU A 368 -29.68 -9.25 -11.87
CA LEU A 368 -28.47 -9.62 -12.63
C LEU A 368 -28.83 -10.53 -13.81
#